data_AF-A0A2W4JK44-F1
#
_entry.id   AF-A0A2W4JK44-F1
#
_cell.length_a   1.000
_cell.length_b   1.000
_cell.length_c   1.000
_cell.angle_alpha   90.00
_cell.angle_beta   90.00
_cell.angle_gamma   90.00
#
_symmetry.space_group_name_H-M   'P 1'
#
loop_
_entity.id
_entity.type
_entity.pdbx_description
1 polymer ?
#
loop_
_entity_poly.entity_id
_entity_poly.type
_entity_poly.pdbx_seq_one_letter_code
_entity_poly.pdbx_strand_id
1 'polypeptide(L)'
;MVAVGSVEELTASAGAELEVVAPQAEPDWAANLPGVTVVAEEGPRTVLRLAPGADDQAVLHAALATGPVTGFTRHRPSLVELFRAVVTEDGGGSRHA
;
A
#
# COMPACT_ATOMS: atom_id res chain seq x y z
N MET A 1 -2.45 10.63 27.76
CA MET A 1 -1.29 9.79 27.40
C MET A 1 -1.28 9.73 25.88
N VAL A 2 -0.56 10.65 25.22
CA VAL A 2 -0.44 10.73 23.76
C VAL A 2 0.62 9.72 23.34
N ALA A 3 0.25 8.78 22.48
CA ALA A 3 1.18 7.81 21.93
C ALA A 3 2.18 8.53 21.01
N VAL A 4 3.35 8.85 21.53
CA VAL A 4 4.57 9.03 20.72
C VAL A 4 5.01 7.63 20.32
N GLY A 5 4.34 7.07 19.32
CA GLY A 5 4.95 6.04 18.48
C GLY A 5 5.89 6.79 17.55
N SER A 6 7.15 6.36 17.46
CA SER A 6 8.12 7.04 16.59
C SER A 6 7.58 7.07 15.16
N VAL A 7 7.93 8.06 14.36
CA VAL A 7 7.44 8.20 12.98
C VAL A 7 7.66 6.92 12.13
N GLU A 8 8.66 6.12 12.48
CA GLU A 8 8.88 4.75 12.00
C GLU A 8 7.75 3.76 12.34
N GLU A 9 7.15 3.79 13.53
CA GLU A 9 6.01 2.94 13.91
C GLU A 9 4.75 3.29 13.11
N LEU A 10 4.50 4.58 12.90
CA LEU A 10 3.37 5.03 12.06
C LEU A 10 3.59 4.64 10.60
N THR A 11 4.81 4.79 10.10
CA THR A 11 5.19 4.37 8.73
C THR A 11 5.18 2.84 8.57
N ALA A 12 5.55 2.09 9.61
CA ALA A 12 5.50 0.63 9.63
C ALA A 12 4.05 0.11 9.67
N SER A 13 3.15 0.87 10.30
CA SER A 13 1.71 0.57 10.35
C SER A 13 0.96 0.95 9.07
N ALA A 14 1.46 1.96 8.33
CA ALA A 14 0.97 2.33 7.03
C ALA A 14 1.45 1.31 6.00
N GLY A 15 0.60 0.33 5.67
CA GLY A 15 0.90 -0.71 4.68
C GLY A 15 1.51 -0.13 3.40
N ALA A 16 2.49 -0.82 2.82
CA ALA A 16 3.16 -0.35 1.61
C ALA A 16 2.25 -0.55 0.40
N GLU A 17 2.22 0.41 -0.52
CA GLU A 17 1.56 0.25 -1.81
C GLU A 17 2.56 -0.25 -2.84
N LEU A 18 2.10 -1.10 -3.75
CA LEU A 18 2.90 -1.72 -4.78
C LEU A 18 2.12 -1.61 -6.10
N GLU A 19 2.71 -0.91 -7.05
CA GLU A 19 2.21 -0.82 -8.41
C GLU A 19 2.89 -1.88 -9.27
N VAL A 20 2.08 -2.69 -9.94
CA VAL A 20 2.53 -3.72 -10.88
C VAL A 20 1.92 -3.43 -12.24
N VAL A 21 2.75 -3.41 -13.29
CA VAL A 21 2.29 -3.27 -14.68
C VAL A 21 2.56 -4.59 -15.39
N ALA A 22 1.50 -5.36 -15.62
CA ALA A 22 1.54 -6.68 -16.23
C ALA A 22 0.44 -6.77 -17.32
N PRO A 23 0.75 -6.45 -18.59
CA PRO A 23 -0.24 -6.38 -19.67
C PRO A 23 -0.90 -7.71 -20.04
N GLN A 24 -0.35 -8.84 -19.58
CA GLN A 24 -0.92 -10.18 -19.78
C GLN A 24 -1.54 -10.76 -18.51
N ALA A 25 -1.56 -10.02 -17.40
CA ALA A 25 -2.21 -10.48 -16.20
C ALA A 25 -3.72 -10.52 -16.38
N GLU A 26 -4.34 -11.62 -15.97
CA GLU A 26 -5.79 -11.69 -15.85
C GLU A 26 -6.27 -10.80 -14.71
N PRO A 27 -7.51 -10.29 -14.79
CA PRO A 27 -8.09 -9.58 -13.66
C PRO A 27 -8.07 -10.46 -12.40
N ASP A 28 -7.82 -9.84 -11.25
CA ASP A 28 -7.82 -10.53 -9.95
C ASP A 28 -6.65 -11.52 -9.74
N TRP A 29 -5.61 -11.50 -10.59
CA TRP A 29 -4.43 -12.39 -10.47
C TRP A 29 -3.78 -12.34 -9.07
N ALA A 30 -3.87 -11.20 -8.38
CA ALA A 30 -3.27 -10.95 -7.08
C ALA A 30 -4.17 -11.31 -5.88
N ALA A 31 -5.44 -11.69 -6.09
CA ALA A 31 -6.38 -11.88 -4.99
C ALA A 31 -6.06 -13.07 -4.07
N ASN A 32 -5.34 -14.07 -4.59
CA ASN A 32 -4.94 -15.24 -3.83
C ASN A 32 -3.59 -15.06 -3.11
N LEU A 33 -2.98 -13.88 -3.18
CA LEU A 33 -1.68 -13.63 -2.58
C LEU A 33 -1.82 -13.32 -1.07
N PRO A 34 -1.03 -13.98 -0.21
CA PRO A 34 -1.11 -13.79 1.22
C PRO A 34 -0.63 -12.39 1.62
N GLY A 35 -1.44 -11.69 2.43
CA GLY A 35 -1.08 -10.35 2.91
C GLY A 35 -1.12 -9.26 1.83
N VAL A 36 -1.79 -9.53 0.71
CA VAL A 36 -1.99 -8.57 -0.38
C VAL A 36 -3.47 -8.20 -0.46
N THR A 37 -3.75 -6.94 -0.75
CA THR A 37 -5.10 -6.46 -1.05
C THR A 37 -5.05 -5.64 -2.32
N VAL A 38 -5.88 -5.98 -3.31
CA VAL A 38 -6.01 -5.17 -4.53
C VAL A 38 -6.74 -3.87 -4.18
N VAL A 39 -6.11 -2.73 -4.46
CA VAL A 39 -6.66 -1.39 -4.23
C VAL A 39 -7.32 -0.87 -5.49
N ALA A 40 -6.67 -1.07 -6.63
CA ALA A 40 -7.17 -0.66 -7.93
C ALA A 40 -6.61 -1.56 -9.02
N GLU A 41 -7.38 -1.74 -10.09
CA GLU A 41 -6.96 -2.44 -11.29
C GLU A 41 -7.43 -1.62 -12.50
N GLU A 42 -6.47 -1.14 -13.29
CA GLU A 42 -6.67 -0.24 -14.43
C GLU A 42 -5.93 -0.78 -15.65
N GLY A 43 -6.59 -1.67 -16.40
CA GLY A 43 -6.02 -2.31 -17.58
C GLY A 43 -4.75 -3.11 -17.22
N PRO A 44 -3.58 -2.79 -17.77
CA PRO A 44 -2.35 -3.51 -17.46
C PRO A 44 -1.76 -3.17 -16.07
N ARG A 45 -2.32 -2.18 -15.36
CA ARG A 45 -1.80 -1.68 -14.08
C ARG A 45 -2.65 -2.19 -12.92
N THR A 46 -2.02 -2.82 -11.95
CA THR A 46 -2.62 -3.26 -10.69
C THR A 46 -1.93 -2.55 -9.53
N VAL A 47 -2.71 -1.91 -8.66
CA VAL A 47 -2.23 -1.30 -7.41
C VAL A 47 -2.62 -2.21 -6.26
N LEU A 48 -1.61 -2.61 -5.49
CA LEU A 48 -1.71 -3.56 -4.40
C LEU A 48 -1.30 -2.88 -3.10
N ARG A 49 -2.01 -3.17 -2.02
CA ARG A 49 -1.59 -2.83 -0.67
C ARG A 49 -1.04 -4.06 0.02
N LEU A 50 0.17 -3.94 0.54
CA LEU A 50 0.90 -4.98 1.25
C LEU A 50 0.72 -4.79 2.76
N ALA A 51 0.33 -5.87 3.43
CA ALA A 51 0.33 -5.93 4.87
C ALA A 51 1.77 -5.80 5.43
N PRO A 52 1.94 -5.38 6.70
CA PRO A 52 3.25 -5.38 7.35
C PRO A 52 3.88 -6.78 7.28
N GLY A 53 5.08 -6.86 6.70
CA GLY A 53 5.79 -8.14 6.53
C GLY A 53 5.34 -9.00 5.35
N ALA A 54 4.39 -8.54 4.52
CA ALA A 54 4.08 -9.20 3.27
C ALA A 54 5.29 -9.17 2.31
N ASP A 55 5.47 -10.27 1.58
CA ASP A 55 6.62 -10.48 0.71
C ASP A 55 6.35 -9.91 -0.70
N ASP A 56 7.02 -8.79 -1.03
CA ASP A 56 6.93 -8.20 -2.36
C ASP A 56 7.54 -9.08 -3.45
N GLN A 57 8.48 -9.97 -3.13
CA GLN A 57 9.06 -10.90 -4.12
C GLN A 57 8.06 -11.99 -4.51
N ALA A 58 7.25 -12.48 -3.57
CA ALA A 58 6.17 -13.41 -3.88
C ALA A 58 5.15 -12.79 -4.85
N VAL A 59 4.87 -11.49 -4.70
CA VAL A 59 4.01 -10.74 -5.61
C VAL A 59 4.63 -10.62 -7.00
N LEU A 60 5.91 -10.26 -7.08
CA LEU A 60 6.63 -10.19 -8.36
C LEU A 60 6.64 -11.55 -9.08
N HIS A 61 6.89 -12.64 -8.35
CA HIS A 61 6.87 -13.98 -8.91
C HIS A 61 5.51 -14.38 -9.47
N ALA A 62 4.44 -14.06 -8.75
CA ALA A 62 3.08 -14.31 -9.22
C ALA A 62 2.75 -13.47 -10.46
N ALA A 63 3.14 -12.20 -10.49
CA ALA A 63 2.97 -11.34 -11.67
C ALA A 63 3.75 -11.86 -12.89
N LEU A 64 4.99 -12.31 -12.68
CA LEU A 64 5.80 -12.90 -13.76
C LEU A 64 5.24 -14.23 -14.28
N ALA A 65 4.48 -14.96 -13.46
CA ALA A 65 3.81 -16.19 -13.89
C ALA A 65 2.64 -15.92 -14.84
N THR A 66 2.04 -14.72 -14.82
CA THR A 66 1.00 -14.33 -15.78
C THR A 66 1.58 -13.79 -17.09
N GLY A 67 2.85 -13.38 -17.10
CA GLY A 67 3.55 -12.88 -18.27
C GLY A 67 4.62 -11.83 -17.96
N PRO A 68 5.09 -11.06 -18.96
CA PRO A 68 6.10 -10.04 -18.77
C PRO A 68 5.56 -8.90 -17.92
N VAL A 69 6.30 -8.57 -16.87
CA VAL A 69 6.05 -7.39 -16.02
C VAL A 69 6.88 -6.24 -16.58
N THR A 70 6.23 -5.14 -16.95
CA THR A 70 6.86 -3.93 -17.50
C THR A 70 7.10 -2.84 -16.46
N GLY A 71 6.49 -2.97 -15.27
CA GLY A 71 6.65 -2.04 -14.17
C GLY A 71 6.42 -2.73 -12.83
N PHE A 72 7.27 -2.45 -11.85
CA PHE A 72 7.15 -2.96 -10.48
C PHE A 72 7.69 -1.89 -9.52
N THR A 73 6.79 -1.07 -8.99
CA THR A 73 7.15 0.13 -8.22
C THR A 73 6.54 0.06 -6.83
N ARG A 74 7.40 0.07 -5.80
CA ARG A 74 6.95 0.12 -4.40
C ARG A 74 6.79 1.57 -3.94
N HIS A 75 5.58 1.95 -3.60
CA HIS A 75 5.25 3.21 -2.97
C HIS A 75 5.27 3.04 -1.45
N ARG A 76 6.18 3.74 -0.78
CA ARG A 76 6.08 3.96 0.67
C ARG A 76 5.43 5.33 0.86
N PRO A 77 4.32 5.45 1.61
CA PRO A 77 3.78 6.75 1.92
C PRO A 77 4.88 7.59 2.58
N SER A 78 5.15 8.76 2.00
CA SER A 78 6.16 9.65 2.55
C SER A 78 5.67 10.21 3.90
N LEU A 79 6.59 10.54 4.79
CA LEU A 79 6.27 11.11 6.11
C LEU A 79 5.40 12.37 6.04
N VAL A 80 5.50 13.12 4.95
CA VAL A 80 4.69 14.32 4.69
C VAL A 80 3.20 13.98 4.52
N GLU A 81 2.88 12.85 3.88
CA GLU A 81 1.50 12.40 3.67
C GLU A 81 0.91 11.83 4.97
N LEU A 82 1.72 11.11 5.77
CA LEU A 82 1.31 10.62 7.10
C LEU A 82 1.10 11.75 8.10
N PHE A 83 1.91 12.81 8.05
CA PHE A 83 1.79 13.97 8.92
C PHE A 83 0.50 14.77 8.67
N ARG A 84 0.01 14.83 7.41
CA ARG A 84 -1.25 15.51 7.09
C ARG A 84 -2.48 14.81 7.67
N ALA A 85 -2.47 13.49 7.77
CA ALA A 85 -3.56 12.73 8.37
C ALA A 85 -3.71 13.05 9.87
N VAL A 86 -2.59 13.06 10.62
CA VAL A 86 -2.60 13.31 12.08
C VAL A 86 -2.99 14.74 12.44
N VAL A 87 -2.56 15.74 11.66
CA VAL A 87 -2.88 17.15 11.93
C VAL A 87 -4.36 17.48 11.67
N THR A 88 -5.05 16.67 10.85
CA THR A 88 -6.47 16.91 10.53
C THR A 88 -7.40 16.31 11.60
N GLU A 89 -6.97 15.29 12.34
CA GLU A 89 -7.76 14.70 13.44
C GLU A 89 -7.65 15.45 14.77
N ASP A 90 -6.59 16.25 15.00
CA ASP A 90 -6.42 17.08 16.21
C ASP A 90 -7.13 18.45 16.13
N GLY A 91 -7.59 18.87 14.95
CA GLY A 91 -8.25 20.17 14.75
C GLY A 91 -9.76 20.19 14.97
N GLY A 92 -10.38 19.03 15.22
CA GLY A 92 -11.84 18.84 15.18
C GLY A 92 -12.48 18.49 16.52
N GLY A 93 -12.01 19.05 17.64
CA GLY A 93 -12.40 18.52 18.95
C GLY A 93 -12.35 19.47 20.14
N SER A 94 -12.81 20.71 20.01
CA SER A 94 -13.27 21.47 21.20
C SER A 94 -14.41 22.43 20.85
N ARG A 95 -15.64 21.92 21.01
CA ARG A 95 -16.85 22.70 21.28
C ARG A 95 -16.76 23.21 22.73
N HIS A 96 -17.06 24.50 22.98
CA HIS A 96 -17.62 25.14 24.20
C HIS A 96 -17.43 26.67 23.97
N ALA A 97 -18.39 27.59 24.06
CA ALA A 97 -19.78 27.60 24.50
C ALA A 97 -20.52 28.78 23.82
#